data_AF-A0A963QYV2-F1
#
_entry.id   AF-A0A963QYV2-F1
#
_cell.length_a   1.000
_cell.length_b   1.000
_cell.length_c   1.000
_cell.angle_alpha   90.00
_cell.angle_beta   90.00
_cell.angle_gamma   90.00
#
_symmetry.space_group_name_H-M   'P 1'
#
loop_
_entity.id
_entity.type
_entity.pdbx_description
1 polymer ?
#
loop_
_entity_poly.entity_id
_entity_poly.type
_entity_poly.pdbx_seq_one_letter_code
_entity_poly.pdbx_strand_id
1 'polypeptide(L)'
;MTDRQDSFERAVGCTTRAIADERNLEVSFRAVGKRGPARSGSTSGQPAVDVLRIPPPRQDWAGEEIARVRGEADSHALRRRHHDDAVHRRLAPDGDVASMLYDGLEQVRVEMLGSRSMTGVKANLEQLFRSRSAGAESAAERGESGPDRNMAEIVELYMREKMLDYGLDAGQRRQLEAWRDWLGERVDDVMPHLADACADQNAFARRVRTLLSDLGLSEELAEAPDDTDPNEEDEDQQNTAEGPADDSGGDDEAEAQQQEAQGQTDQDQGGETGEEDQQQQAADDDSTDPGADAEQGDDARANRPPEGTGGDDHLAYRVFTSQFDEIVTVEELCGPSELARLRSQLDQTLARFEGMIGRIANRLQRKLMAQQQRSWLFDLDEGILDSARLARIVANPTLPLSYKQEKETEFRDTVVTLLIDNSGSMRGRPIAVAAMSADILARTLERCGVKVEILGFTT
;
A
#
# COMPACT_ATOMS: atom_id res chain seq x y z
N MET A 1 6.31 37.39 -23.55
CA MET A 1 6.11 36.31 -22.58
C MET A 1 6.13 34.95 -23.25
N THR A 2 5.42 34.75 -24.36
CA THR A 2 5.48 33.53 -25.22
C THR A 2 6.89 33.19 -25.68
N ASP A 3 7.65 34.14 -26.21
CA ASP A 3 9.03 33.89 -26.68
C ASP A 3 10.00 33.39 -25.58
N ARG A 4 9.82 33.89 -24.33
CA ARG A 4 10.59 33.42 -23.17
C ARG A 4 10.21 31.99 -22.77
N GLN A 5 8.92 31.66 -22.87
CA GLN A 5 8.41 30.32 -22.62
C GLN A 5 8.91 29.33 -23.66
N ASP A 6 8.76 29.65 -24.94
CA ASP A 6 9.19 28.81 -26.05
C ASP A 6 10.71 28.55 -26.00
N SER A 7 11.51 29.58 -25.70
CA SER A 7 12.95 29.42 -25.54
C SER A 7 13.31 28.56 -24.32
N PHE A 8 12.57 28.66 -23.21
CA PHE A 8 12.78 27.84 -22.03
C PHE A 8 12.43 26.38 -22.30
N GLU A 9 11.24 26.12 -22.84
CA GLU A 9 10.76 24.76 -23.17
C GLU A 9 11.70 24.08 -24.17
N ARG A 10 12.17 24.80 -25.18
CA ARG A 10 13.16 24.29 -26.14
C ARG A 10 14.49 23.96 -25.46
N ALA A 11 14.99 24.83 -24.59
CA ALA A 11 16.26 24.61 -23.89
C ALA A 11 16.17 23.38 -22.97
N VAL A 12 15.11 23.29 -22.15
CA VAL A 12 14.88 22.14 -21.26
C VAL A 12 14.71 20.86 -22.08
N GLY A 13 13.90 20.87 -23.13
CA GLY A 13 13.70 19.68 -23.98
C GLY A 13 14.99 19.19 -24.67
N CYS A 14 15.88 20.09 -25.08
CA CYS A 14 17.20 19.70 -25.59
C CYS A 14 18.10 19.11 -24.50
N THR A 15 18.12 19.72 -23.31
CA THR A 15 18.91 19.22 -22.18
C THR A 15 18.42 17.86 -21.70
N THR A 16 17.11 17.67 -21.55
CA THR A 16 16.49 16.39 -21.17
C THR A 16 16.88 15.27 -22.12
N ARG A 17 16.82 15.51 -23.45
CA ARG A 17 17.26 14.53 -24.45
C ARG A 17 18.74 14.18 -24.32
N ALA A 18 19.58 15.19 -24.09
CA ALA A 18 21.02 14.99 -23.94
C ALA A 18 21.36 14.21 -22.65
N ILE A 19 20.65 14.48 -21.55
CA ILE A 19 20.82 13.75 -20.30
C ILE A 19 20.32 12.30 -20.47
N ALA A 20 19.15 12.09 -21.07
CA ALA A 20 18.56 10.76 -21.28
C ALA A 20 19.33 9.90 -22.30
N ASP A 21 20.18 10.50 -23.14
CA ASP A 21 20.85 9.86 -24.28
C ASP A 21 19.88 9.32 -25.36
N GLU A 22 18.69 9.91 -25.45
CA GLU A 22 17.64 9.53 -26.40
C GLU A 22 17.38 10.65 -27.41
N ARG A 23 17.83 10.47 -28.66
CA ARG A 23 17.66 11.49 -29.72
C ARG A 23 16.20 11.73 -30.11
N ASN A 24 15.38 10.68 -30.04
CA ASN A 24 14.00 10.68 -30.50
C ASN A 24 12.99 10.98 -29.39
N LEU A 25 13.43 11.23 -28.15
CA LEU A 25 12.55 11.52 -27.03
C LEU A 25 11.83 12.87 -27.26
N GLU A 26 10.51 12.85 -27.27
CA GLU A 26 9.71 14.06 -27.38
C GLU A 26 9.41 14.61 -25.98
N VAL A 27 9.67 15.89 -25.74
CA VAL A 27 9.40 16.56 -24.45
C VAL A 27 8.26 17.55 -24.64
N SER A 28 7.19 17.38 -23.88
CA SER A 28 5.98 18.21 -23.96
C SER A 28 5.66 18.86 -22.63
N PHE A 29 5.36 20.16 -22.64
CA PHE A 29 5.03 20.93 -21.44
C PHE A 29 3.51 21.06 -21.30
N ARG A 30 2.89 20.19 -20.49
CA ARG A 30 1.42 20.17 -20.27
C ARG A 30 1.09 19.86 -18.82
N ALA A 31 0.05 20.51 -18.30
CA ALA A 31 -0.46 20.22 -16.96
C ALA A 31 -0.94 18.76 -16.83
N VAL A 32 -0.51 18.08 -15.77
CA VAL A 32 -0.96 16.74 -15.41
C VAL A 32 -2.48 16.78 -15.19
N GLY A 33 -3.23 15.92 -15.90
CA GLY A 33 -4.70 15.84 -15.80
C GLY A 33 -5.49 16.39 -16.99
N LYS A 34 -4.92 17.26 -17.84
CA LYS A 34 -5.54 17.56 -19.15
C LYS A 34 -5.20 16.45 -20.15
N ARG A 35 -6.02 15.38 -20.16
CA ARG A 35 -6.11 14.43 -21.29
C ARG A 35 -6.69 15.13 -22.52
N GLY A 36 -5.95 16.09 -23.07
CA GLY A 36 -6.05 16.40 -24.50
C GLY A 36 -5.19 15.37 -25.24
N PRO A 37 -5.55 14.98 -26.48
CA PRO A 37 -4.69 14.09 -27.25
C PRO A 37 -3.29 14.71 -27.25
N ALA A 38 -2.30 14.00 -26.69
CA ALA A 38 -1.02 14.06 -27.35
C ALA A 38 -1.35 13.53 -28.73
N ARG A 39 -0.96 14.25 -29.78
CA ARG A 39 -0.88 13.60 -31.07
C ARG A 39 0.24 12.56 -30.93
N SER A 40 -0.07 11.40 -30.34
CA SER A 40 0.33 10.15 -30.95
C SER A 40 -0.45 10.09 -32.25
N GLY A 41 0.00 10.90 -33.21
CA GLY A 41 -0.44 10.81 -34.57
C GLY A 41 0.32 9.63 -35.13
N SER A 42 -0.16 8.41 -34.89
CA SER A 42 0.17 7.29 -35.77
C SER A 42 -0.48 7.59 -37.12
N THR A 43 0.13 8.50 -37.87
CA THR A 43 -0.11 8.61 -39.30
C THR A 43 0.73 7.50 -39.89
N SER A 44 0.07 6.40 -40.28
CA SER A 44 0.59 5.29 -41.08
C SER A 44 2.12 5.06 -41.01
N GLY A 45 2.56 4.16 -40.14
CA GLY A 45 3.87 3.50 -40.26
C GLY A 45 5.06 4.13 -39.52
N GLN A 46 4.87 5.13 -38.65
CA GLN A 46 5.95 5.57 -37.75
C GLN A 46 5.82 4.92 -36.36
N PRO A 47 6.95 4.52 -35.73
CA PRO A 47 6.94 3.95 -34.38
C PRO A 47 6.34 4.96 -33.40
N ALA A 48 5.66 4.47 -32.37
CA ALA A 48 5.10 5.30 -31.30
C ALA A 48 6.23 6.14 -30.69
N VAL A 49 6.16 7.46 -30.85
CA VAL A 49 7.14 8.38 -30.26
C VAL A 49 6.84 8.43 -28.76
N ASP A 50 7.83 8.08 -27.95
CA ASP A 50 7.71 8.15 -26.50
C ASP A 50 7.76 9.62 -26.07
N VAL A 51 6.71 10.10 -25.40
CA VAL A 51 6.51 11.52 -25.07
C VAL A 51 6.60 11.73 -23.57
N LEU A 52 7.68 12.38 -23.13
CA LEU A 52 7.82 12.86 -21.76
C LEU A 52 6.95 14.11 -21.54
N ARG A 53 6.17 14.10 -20.46
CA ARG A 53 5.26 15.20 -20.11
C ARG A 53 5.74 15.89 -18.84
N ILE A 54 6.05 17.17 -18.94
CA ILE A 54 6.51 17.99 -17.83
C ILE A 54 5.46 19.08 -17.56
N PRO A 55 5.09 19.37 -16.30
CA PRO A 55 4.23 20.51 -16.00
C PRO A 55 4.88 21.83 -16.46
N PRO A 56 4.15 22.72 -17.15
CA PRO A 56 4.70 24.02 -17.53
C PRO A 56 4.98 24.87 -16.28
N PRO A 57 5.98 25.78 -16.34
CA PRO A 57 6.23 26.70 -15.25
C PRO A 57 5.05 27.67 -15.04
N ARG A 58 4.87 28.13 -13.81
CA ARG A 58 3.92 29.20 -13.50
C ARG A 58 4.29 30.51 -14.20
N GLN A 59 3.29 31.35 -14.44
CA GLN A 59 3.45 32.63 -15.15
C GLN A 59 4.28 33.67 -14.38
N ASP A 60 4.51 33.47 -13.09
CA ASP A 60 5.32 34.34 -12.24
C ASP A 60 6.83 34.20 -12.51
N TRP A 61 7.27 33.12 -13.18
CA TRP A 61 8.68 32.85 -13.48
C TRP A 61 9.60 32.91 -12.26
N ALA A 62 9.08 32.55 -11.08
CA ALA A 62 9.88 32.49 -9.86
C ALA A 62 11.07 31.53 -10.04
N GLY A 63 12.26 31.91 -9.56
CA GLY A 63 13.49 31.11 -9.77
C GLY A 63 13.35 29.67 -9.25
N GLU A 64 12.69 29.51 -8.11
CA GLU A 64 12.36 28.23 -7.49
C GLU A 64 11.43 27.37 -8.35
N GLU A 65 10.42 27.97 -8.97
CA GLU A 65 9.49 27.27 -9.86
C GLU A 65 10.20 26.81 -11.15
N ILE A 66 11.09 27.63 -11.68
CA ILE A 66 11.90 27.27 -12.86
C ILE A 66 12.86 26.12 -12.53
N ALA A 67 13.50 26.16 -11.37
CA ALA A 67 14.36 25.08 -10.90
C ALA A 67 13.55 23.79 -10.62
N ARG A 68 12.33 23.89 -10.07
CA ARG A 68 11.40 22.75 -9.92
C ARG A 68 11.09 22.08 -11.25
N VAL A 69 10.71 22.86 -12.28
CA VAL A 69 10.37 22.32 -13.61
C VAL A 69 11.59 21.67 -14.28
N ARG A 70 12.77 22.28 -14.14
CA ARG A 70 14.03 21.65 -14.59
C ARG A 70 14.33 20.38 -13.82
N GLY A 71 14.11 20.36 -12.51
CA GLY A 71 14.32 19.19 -11.67
C GLY A 71 13.43 18.03 -12.08
N GLU A 72 12.17 18.30 -12.42
CA GLU A 72 11.26 17.28 -12.97
C GLU A 72 11.82 16.72 -14.28
N ALA A 73 12.28 17.59 -15.19
CA ALA A 73 12.90 17.20 -16.45
C ALA A 73 14.15 16.33 -16.25
N ASP A 74 15.03 16.76 -15.34
CA ASP A 74 16.30 16.10 -15.03
C ASP A 74 16.05 14.74 -14.36
N SER A 75 15.11 14.67 -13.42
CA SER A 75 14.69 13.43 -12.74
C SER A 75 14.22 12.37 -13.73
N HIS A 76 13.33 12.74 -14.67
CA HIS A 76 12.84 11.83 -15.69
C HIS A 76 13.94 11.42 -16.68
N ALA A 77 14.80 12.35 -17.08
CA ALA A 77 15.90 12.06 -17.99
C ALA A 77 16.92 11.09 -17.39
N LEU A 78 17.30 11.31 -16.13
CA LEU A 78 18.20 10.41 -15.41
C LEU A 78 17.58 9.02 -15.26
N ARG A 79 16.28 8.94 -14.95
CA ARG A 79 15.60 7.65 -14.83
C ARG A 79 15.64 6.89 -16.14
N ARG A 80 15.30 7.52 -17.27
CA ARG A 80 15.43 6.88 -18.58
C ARG A 80 16.82 6.37 -18.89
N ARG A 81 17.85 7.13 -18.52
CA ARG A 81 19.25 6.75 -18.80
C ARG A 81 19.77 5.62 -17.93
N HIS A 82 19.38 5.60 -16.66
CA HIS A 82 20.05 4.79 -15.65
C HIS A 82 19.19 3.69 -15.05
N HIS A 83 17.90 3.64 -15.38
CA HIS A 83 16.94 2.65 -14.89
C HIS A 83 16.58 1.63 -15.96
N ASP A 84 16.69 0.37 -15.61
CA ASP A 84 16.21 -0.79 -16.33
C ASP A 84 14.92 -1.31 -15.66
N ASP A 85 13.80 -1.18 -16.37
CA ASP A 85 12.48 -1.59 -15.90
C ASP A 85 12.36 -3.11 -15.71
N ALA A 86 13.15 -3.93 -16.40
CA ALA A 86 13.12 -5.38 -16.27
C ALA A 86 13.82 -5.81 -14.98
N VAL A 87 15.02 -5.28 -14.72
CA VAL A 87 15.75 -5.54 -13.47
C VAL A 87 14.94 -5.05 -12.27
N HIS A 88 14.34 -3.85 -12.37
CA HIS A 88 13.54 -3.28 -11.28
C HIS A 88 12.36 -4.17 -10.92
N ARG A 89 11.56 -4.58 -11.91
CA ARG A 89 10.37 -5.43 -11.71
C ARG A 89 10.73 -6.81 -11.17
N ARG A 90 11.85 -7.39 -11.61
CA ARG A 90 12.28 -8.72 -11.17
C ARG A 90 12.63 -8.77 -9.67
N LEU A 91 13.16 -7.69 -9.12
CA LEU A 91 13.64 -7.62 -7.74
C LEU A 91 12.69 -6.85 -6.80
N ALA A 92 11.56 -6.36 -7.32
CA ALA A 92 10.57 -5.63 -6.55
C ALA A 92 10.02 -6.47 -5.39
N PRO A 93 9.87 -5.90 -4.18
CA PRO A 93 9.15 -6.53 -3.07
C PRO A 93 7.64 -6.71 -3.36
N ASP A 94 6.97 -7.56 -2.58
CA ASP A 94 5.51 -7.77 -2.69
C ASP A 94 4.72 -6.88 -1.72
N GLY A 95 5.33 -6.48 -0.60
CA GLY A 95 4.68 -5.64 0.39
C GLY A 95 4.60 -4.18 -0.02
N ASP A 96 3.54 -3.49 0.43
CA ASP A 96 3.26 -2.11 0.02
C ASP A 96 4.33 -1.14 0.52
N VAL A 97 4.78 -1.31 1.78
CA VAL A 97 5.80 -0.43 2.40
C VAL A 97 7.16 -0.71 1.79
N ALA A 98 7.53 -1.99 1.68
CA ALA A 98 8.78 -2.41 1.05
C ALA A 98 8.87 -1.95 -0.41
N SER A 99 7.78 -2.03 -1.18
CA SER A 99 7.71 -1.54 -2.56
C SER A 99 7.90 -0.03 -2.65
N MET A 100 7.23 0.74 -1.78
CA MET A 100 7.38 2.20 -1.75
C MET A 100 8.82 2.62 -1.43
N LEU A 101 9.46 1.97 -0.46
CA LEU A 101 10.85 2.20 -0.12
C LEU A 101 11.79 1.79 -1.27
N TYR A 102 11.56 0.63 -1.87
CA TYR A 102 12.34 0.14 -3.00
C TYR A 102 12.30 1.09 -4.20
N ASP A 103 11.10 1.55 -4.57
CA ASP A 103 10.91 2.54 -5.65
C ASP A 103 11.59 3.88 -5.32
N GLY A 104 11.44 4.36 -4.07
CA GLY A 104 12.05 5.61 -3.61
C GLY A 104 13.58 5.54 -3.61
N LEU A 105 14.16 4.44 -3.14
CA LEU A 105 15.60 4.21 -3.11
C LEU A 105 16.21 4.07 -4.50
N GLU A 106 15.49 3.45 -5.43
CA GLU A 106 15.89 3.41 -6.84
C GLU A 106 15.89 4.82 -7.46
N GLN A 107 14.88 5.63 -7.15
CA GLN A 107 14.86 7.03 -7.56
C GLN A 107 16.05 7.82 -6.97
N VAL A 108 16.41 7.58 -5.70
CA VAL A 108 17.60 8.18 -5.07
C VAL A 108 18.89 7.71 -5.78
N ARG A 109 19.00 6.44 -6.17
CA ARG A 109 20.16 5.92 -6.92
C ARG A 109 20.38 6.67 -8.23
N VAL A 110 19.32 6.77 -9.02
CA VAL A 110 19.33 7.46 -10.32
C VAL A 110 19.73 8.94 -10.16
N GLU A 111 19.16 9.62 -9.17
CA GLU A 111 19.47 11.01 -8.87
C GLU A 111 20.92 11.20 -8.38
N MET A 112 21.46 10.24 -7.63
CA MET A 112 22.84 10.24 -7.15
C MET A 112 23.85 10.12 -8.30
N LEU A 113 23.58 9.25 -9.27
CA LEU A 113 24.40 9.14 -10.48
C LEU A 113 24.47 10.48 -11.22
N GLY A 114 23.32 11.13 -11.42
CA GLY A 114 23.26 12.44 -12.07
C GLY A 114 23.93 13.55 -11.26
N SER A 115 23.69 13.58 -9.96
CA SER A 115 24.16 14.65 -9.06
C SER A 115 25.68 14.63 -8.85
N ARG A 116 26.31 13.45 -8.93
CA ARG A 116 27.78 13.30 -8.81
C ARG A 116 28.52 14.05 -9.92
N SER A 117 28.01 14.02 -11.15
CA SER A 117 28.69 14.61 -12.32
C SER A 117 28.15 15.98 -12.70
N MET A 118 26.93 16.33 -12.28
CA MET A 118 26.23 17.53 -12.75
C MET A 118 25.67 18.35 -11.58
N THR A 119 26.46 19.30 -11.07
CA THR A 119 26.06 20.15 -9.93
C THR A 119 24.78 20.97 -10.20
N GLY A 120 24.55 21.39 -11.45
CA GLY A 120 23.32 22.08 -11.82
C GLY A 120 22.08 21.18 -11.74
N VAL A 121 22.23 19.90 -12.13
CA VAL A 121 21.16 18.89 -12.00
C VAL A 121 20.89 18.62 -10.52
N LYS A 122 21.94 18.46 -9.69
CA LYS A 122 21.80 18.34 -8.23
C LYS A 122 20.94 19.46 -7.64
N ALA A 123 21.23 20.72 -7.99
CA ALA A 123 20.47 21.87 -7.49
C ALA A 123 19.01 21.87 -7.96
N ASN A 124 18.73 21.46 -9.20
CA ASN A 124 17.37 21.35 -9.71
C ASN A 124 16.58 20.22 -9.00
N LEU A 125 17.22 19.06 -8.78
CA LEU A 125 16.63 17.92 -8.06
C LEU A 125 16.37 18.23 -6.59
N GLU A 126 17.29 18.94 -5.92
CA GLU A 126 17.08 19.41 -4.54
C GLU A 126 15.87 20.35 -4.45
N GLN A 127 15.72 21.28 -5.41
CA GLN A 127 14.55 22.15 -5.47
C GLN A 127 13.26 21.39 -5.75
N LEU A 128 13.30 20.39 -6.63
CA LEU A 128 12.17 19.49 -6.87
C LEU A 128 11.76 18.78 -5.59
N PHE A 129 12.73 18.20 -4.88
CA PHE A 129 12.51 17.50 -3.61
C PHE A 129 11.82 18.42 -2.58
N ARG A 130 12.39 19.62 -2.33
CA ARG A 130 11.79 20.61 -1.43
C ARG A 130 10.34 20.95 -1.79
N SER A 131 10.05 21.11 -3.08
CA SER A 131 8.68 21.41 -3.53
C SER A 131 7.69 20.27 -3.27
N ARG A 132 8.13 19.01 -3.34
CA ARG A 132 7.32 17.83 -3.05
C ARG A 132 7.11 17.65 -1.54
N SER A 133 8.17 17.83 -0.74
CA SER A 133 8.11 17.73 0.72
C SER A 133 7.15 18.76 1.32
N ALA A 134 7.19 20.03 0.88
CA ALA A 134 6.26 21.05 1.35
C ALA A 134 4.78 20.70 1.07
N GLY A 135 4.52 20.06 -0.08
CA GLY A 135 3.18 19.54 -0.41
C GLY A 135 2.76 18.34 0.45
N ALA A 136 3.71 17.48 0.81
CA ALA A 136 3.48 16.33 1.69
C ALA A 136 3.21 16.74 3.14
N GLU A 137 3.95 17.71 3.68
CA GLU A 137 3.69 18.29 5.01
C GLU A 137 2.27 18.86 5.09
N SER A 138 1.86 19.62 4.06
CA SER A 138 0.50 20.16 3.95
C SER A 138 -0.60 19.08 3.85
N ALA A 139 -0.26 17.86 3.41
CA ALA A 139 -1.19 16.73 3.37
C ALA A 139 -1.21 15.96 4.71
N ALA A 140 -0.05 15.83 5.35
CA ALA A 140 0.08 15.24 6.69
C ALA A 140 -0.69 16.06 7.73
N GLU A 141 -0.60 17.40 7.69
CA GLU A 141 -1.38 18.30 8.55
C GLU A 141 -2.91 18.15 8.36
N ARG A 142 -3.34 17.71 7.17
CA ARG A 142 -4.76 17.44 6.86
C ARG A 142 -5.19 16.02 7.23
N GLY A 143 -4.31 15.22 7.84
CA GLY A 143 -4.58 13.84 8.26
C GLY A 143 -4.66 12.84 7.11
N GLU A 144 -4.12 13.19 5.94
CA GLU A 144 -4.19 12.37 4.71
C GLU A 144 -3.01 11.38 4.58
N SER A 145 -2.03 11.44 5.48
CA SER A 145 -0.84 10.57 5.47
C SER A 145 -1.00 9.37 6.41
N GLY A 146 -1.03 8.16 5.86
CA GLY A 146 -1.02 6.92 6.64
C GLY A 146 0.34 6.61 7.28
N PRO A 147 0.40 5.76 8.32
CA PRO A 147 1.64 5.43 9.04
C PRO A 147 2.71 4.78 8.14
N ASP A 148 2.27 3.98 7.17
CA ASP A 148 3.11 3.27 6.21
C ASP A 148 3.85 4.24 5.26
N ARG A 149 3.16 5.31 4.84
CA ARG A 149 3.73 6.38 4.01
C ARG A 149 4.76 7.22 4.78
N ASN A 150 4.55 7.39 6.09
CA ASN A 150 5.46 8.15 6.95
C ASN A 150 6.84 7.47 7.05
N MET A 151 6.89 6.13 7.22
CA MET A 151 8.17 5.40 7.24
C MET A 151 8.95 5.59 5.93
N ALA A 152 8.28 5.41 4.79
CA ALA A 152 8.93 5.56 3.49
C ALA A 152 9.50 6.98 3.28
N GLU A 153 8.72 8.00 3.64
CA GLU A 153 9.14 9.40 3.57
C GLU A 153 10.34 9.71 4.49
N ILE A 154 10.35 9.15 5.71
CA ILE A 154 11.45 9.34 6.68
C ILE A 154 12.74 8.69 6.20
N VAL A 155 12.67 7.44 5.71
CA VAL A 155 13.86 6.74 5.19
C VAL A 155 14.39 7.46 3.96
N GLU A 156 13.51 7.87 3.02
CA GLU A 156 13.93 8.64 1.85
C GLU A 156 14.61 9.96 2.24
N LEU A 157 14.04 10.68 3.22
CA LEU A 157 14.61 11.92 3.76
C LEU A 157 16.02 11.70 4.32
N TYR A 158 16.21 10.64 5.12
CA TYR A 158 17.50 10.27 5.69
C TYR A 158 18.54 9.95 4.59
N MET A 159 18.14 9.14 3.61
CA MET A 159 19.01 8.73 2.50
C MET A 159 19.44 9.93 1.64
N ARG A 160 18.53 10.88 1.40
CA ARG A 160 18.83 12.12 0.66
C ARG A 160 19.75 13.06 1.43
N GLU A 161 19.57 13.20 2.75
CA GLU A 161 20.48 13.98 3.59
C GLU A 161 21.90 13.40 3.52
N LYS A 162 22.04 12.08 3.72
CA LYS A 162 23.36 11.44 3.85
C LYS A 162 24.07 11.17 2.52
N MET A 163 23.36 10.72 1.47
CA MET A 163 23.98 10.34 0.19
C MET A 163 24.08 11.50 -0.79
N LEU A 164 23.12 12.43 -0.76
CA LEU A 164 23.06 13.55 -1.68
C LEU A 164 23.44 14.89 -1.03
N ASP A 165 23.65 14.93 0.29
CA ASP A 165 24.03 16.15 1.02
C ASP A 165 23.00 17.26 0.80
N TYR A 166 21.71 16.89 0.84
CA TYR A 166 20.58 17.81 0.66
C TYR A 166 20.37 18.63 1.94
N GLY A 167 20.18 19.94 1.78
CA GLY A 167 19.90 20.82 2.91
C GLY A 167 18.45 20.68 3.38
N LEU A 168 18.25 19.96 4.49
CA LEU A 168 16.95 19.79 5.13
C LEU A 168 16.48 21.08 5.82
N ASP A 169 15.21 21.41 5.67
CA ASP A 169 14.59 22.52 6.40
C ASP A 169 14.35 22.17 7.89
N ALA A 170 13.76 23.11 8.65
CA ALA A 170 13.53 22.93 10.08
C ALA A 170 12.37 21.96 10.39
N GLY A 171 11.41 21.79 9.49
CA GLY A 171 10.32 20.81 9.62
C GLY A 171 10.86 19.41 9.44
N GLN A 172 11.54 19.19 8.32
CA GLN A 172 12.21 17.95 7.95
C GLN A 172 13.20 17.48 9.01
N ARG A 173 14.05 18.39 9.53
CA ARG A 173 15.00 18.02 10.61
C ARG A 173 14.30 17.54 11.87
N ARG A 174 13.20 18.19 12.27
CA ARG A 174 12.42 17.76 13.44
C ARG A 174 11.74 16.42 13.22
N GLN A 175 11.20 16.18 12.03
CA GLN A 175 10.59 14.89 11.68
C GLN A 175 11.63 13.76 11.75
N LEU A 176 12.84 14.02 11.26
CA LEU A 176 13.92 13.04 11.23
C LEU A 176 14.54 12.78 12.60
N GLU A 177 14.57 13.78 13.49
CA GLU A 177 15.27 13.73 14.78
C GLU A 177 14.87 12.51 15.63
N ALA A 178 13.57 12.20 15.69
CA ALA A 178 13.06 11.05 16.45
C ALA A 178 13.48 9.68 15.89
N TRP A 179 13.97 9.63 14.64
CA TRP A 179 14.33 8.41 13.93
C TRP A 179 15.83 8.30 13.68
N ARG A 180 16.63 9.34 13.97
CA ARG A 180 18.06 9.40 13.63
C ARG A 180 18.85 8.26 14.23
N ASP A 181 18.67 7.98 15.50
CA ASP A 181 19.43 6.93 16.20
C ASP A 181 19.05 5.55 15.66
N TRP A 182 17.76 5.27 15.53
CA TRP A 182 17.25 4.01 15.00
C TRP A 182 17.68 3.74 13.55
N LEU A 183 17.66 4.78 12.70
CA LEU A 183 18.16 4.69 11.31
C LEU A 183 19.68 4.62 11.27
N GLY A 184 20.39 5.33 12.13
CA GLY A 184 21.85 5.28 12.21
C GLY A 184 22.34 3.85 12.46
N GLU A 185 21.72 3.15 13.40
CA GLU A 185 22.08 1.76 13.72
C GLU A 185 21.85 0.76 12.57
N ARG A 186 20.92 1.04 11.66
CA ARG A 186 20.50 0.09 10.60
C ARG A 186 20.97 0.47 9.20
N VAL A 187 21.14 1.77 8.93
CA VAL A 187 21.34 2.31 7.59
C VAL A 187 22.78 2.80 7.39
N ASP A 188 23.42 3.42 8.39
CA ASP A 188 24.72 4.09 8.21
C ASP A 188 25.82 3.11 7.73
N ASP A 189 25.85 1.88 8.25
CA ASP A 189 26.82 0.85 7.85
C ASP A 189 26.60 0.34 6.42
N VAL A 190 25.36 0.38 5.93
CA VAL A 190 24.99 -0.10 4.58
C VAL A 190 25.23 0.98 3.52
N MET A 191 25.27 2.26 3.91
CA MET A 191 25.37 3.38 2.96
C MET A 191 26.60 3.36 2.04
N PRO A 192 27.83 3.10 2.53
CA PRO A 192 29.01 3.04 1.65
C PRO A 192 28.84 1.96 0.58
N HIS A 193 28.26 0.82 0.95
CA HIS A 193 28.01 -0.27 0.04
C HIS A 193 26.96 0.04 -1.02
N LEU A 194 25.91 0.81 -0.67
CA LEU A 194 24.95 1.34 -1.64
C LEU A 194 25.60 2.36 -2.59
N ALA A 195 26.47 3.22 -2.07
CA ALA A 195 27.18 4.22 -2.88
C ALA A 195 28.16 3.59 -3.89
N ASP A 196 28.80 2.47 -3.51
CA ASP A 196 29.69 1.69 -4.37
C ASP A 196 28.91 0.91 -5.44
N ALA A 197 27.74 0.38 -5.10
CA ALA A 197 26.88 -0.36 -6.03
C ALA A 197 26.05 0.56 -6.96
N CYS A 198 26.07 1.87 -6.76
CA CYS A 198 25.19 2.83 -7.44
C CYS A 198 25.19 2.72 -8.99
N ALA A 199 26.33 2.34 -9.59
CA ALA A 199 26.49 2.18 -11.04
C ALA A 199 25.89 0.88 -11.61
N ASP A 200 25.66 -0.13 -10.78
CA ASP A 200 25.06 -1.42 -11.14
C ASP A 200 23.70 -1.55 -10.46
N GLN A 201 22.63 -1.44 -11.23
CA GLN A 201 21.27 -1.47 -10.71
C GLN A 201 20.92 -2.79 -10.03
N ASN A 202 21.41 -3.93 -10.54
CA ASN A 202 21.10 -5.24 -9.95
C ASN A 202 21.80 -5.38 -8.59
N ALA A 203 23.10 -5.04 -8.53
CA ALA A 203 23.84 -5.03 -7.27
C ALA A 203 23.24 -4.06 -6.25
N PHE A 204 22.81 -2.87 -6.68
CA PHE A 204 22.15 -1.90 -5.82
C PHE A 204 20.80 -2.43 -5.30
N ALA A 205 19.95 -2.95 -6.19
CA ALA A 205 18.65 -3.49 -5.83
C ALA A 205 18.75 -4.65 -4.81
N ARG A 206 19.72 -5.56 -4.97
CA ARG A 206 19.98 -6.62 -3.99
C ARG A 206 20.38 -6.07 -2.62
N ARG A 207 21.24 -5.04 -2.57
CA ARG A 207 21.61 -4.38 -1.31
C ARG A 207 20.44 -3.64 -0.67
N VAL A 208 19.58 -3.00 -1.47
CA VAL A 208 18.34 -2.39 -0.97
C VAL A 208 17.44 -3.46 -0.35
N ARG A 209 17.32 -4.64 -0.95
CA ARG A 209 16.54 -5.74 -0.35
C ARG A 209 17.11 -6.21 0.99
N THR A 210 18.43 -6.26 1.14
CA THR A 210 19.07 -6.51 2.44
C THR A 210 18.72 -5.41 3.45
N LEU A 211 18.81 -4.13 3.05
CA LEU A 211 18.43 -3.00 3.89
C LEU A 211 16.95 -3.09 4.33
N LEU A 212 16.04 -3.44 3.43
CA LEU A 212 14.62 -3.63 3.77
C LEU A 212 14.43 -4.73 4.81
N SER A 213 15.21 -5.81 4.74
CA SER A 213 15.22 -6.85 5.77
C SER A 213 15.70 -6.31 7.12
N ASP A 214 16.77 -5.51 7.15
CA ASP A 214 17.32 -4.92 8.38
C ASP A 214 16.36 -3.90 9.01
N LEU A 215 15.50 -3.28 8.20
CA LEU A 215 14.39 -2.44 8.64
C LEU A 215 13.17 -3.24 9.13
N GLY A 216 13.24 -4.57 9.15
CA GLY A 216 12.19 -5.46 9.65
C GLY A 216 11.09 -5.77 8.63
N LEU A 217 11.32 -5.54 7.33
CA LEU A 217 10.37 -5.81 6.26
C LEU A 217 10.64 -7.14 5.55
N SER A 218 11.31 -8.09 6.21
CA SER A 218 11.69 -9.38 5.62
C SER A 218 10.48 -10.18 5.10
N GLU A 219 9.34 -10.14 5.80
CA GLU A 219 8.10 -10.81 5.39
C GLU A 219 7.45 -10.19 4.14
N GLU A 220 7.81 -8.96 3.80
CA GLU A 220 7.32 -8.23 2.62
C GLU A 220 8.19 -8.45 1.38
N LEU A 221 9.31 -9.17 1.52
CA LEU A 221 10.21 -9.52 0.43
C LEU A 221 9.75 -10.84 -0.23
N ALA A 222 9.50 -10.80 -1.54
CA ALA A 222 9.39 -12.02 -2.35
C ALA A 222 10.71 -12.82 -2.30
N GLU A 223 10.70 -14.13 -2.52
CA GLU A 223 11.95 -14.86 -2.75
C GLU A 223 12.67 -14.27 -3.98
N ALA A 224 13.95 -13.91 -3.83
CA ALA A 224 14.70 -13.36 -4.94
C ALA A 224 14.93 -14.49 -5.96
N PRO A 225 14.62 -14.29 -7.26
CA PRO A 225 14.93 -15.29 -8.27
C PRO A 225 16.44 -15.55 -8.29
N ASP A 226 16.82 -16.82 -8.45
CA ASP A 226 18.20 -17.26 -8.58
C ASP A 226 18.93 -16.48 -9.70
N ASP A 227 20.24 -16.31 -9.55
CA ASP A 227 21.13 -15.60 -10.48
C ASP A 227 21.31 -16.33 -11.83
N THR A 228 20.24 -16.77 -12.47
CA THR A 228 20.28 -17.07 -13.90
C THR A 228 20.26 -15.75 -14.68
N ASP A 229 21.36 -15.52 -15.40
CA ASP A 229 21.53 -14.42 -16.33
C ASP A 229 20.43 -14.51 -17.41
N PRO A 230 19.58 -13.48 -17.59
CA PRO A 230 18.48 -13.53 -18.56
C PRO A 230 18.93 -13.59 -20.02
N ASN A 231 20.25 -13.52 -20.29
CA ASN A 231 20.81 -13.62 -21.65
C ASN A 231 21.00 -15.06 -22.17
N GLU A 232 20.69 -16.11 -21.40
CA GLU A 232 20.86 -17.50 -21.87
C GLU A 232 19.56 -18.26 -22.22
N GLU A 233 18.37 -17.65 -22.08
CA GLU A 233 17.09 -18.36 -22.31
C GLU A 233 16.34 -18.00 -23.60
N ASP A 234 16.94 -17.25 -24.54
CA ASP A 234 16.25 -16.76 -25.75
C ASP A 234 16.75 -17.36 -27.09
N GLU A 235 17.40 -18.53 -27.10
CA GLU A 235 17.87 -19.17 -28.36
C GLU A 235 17.24 -20.53 -28.75
N ASP A 236 16.34 -21.14 -27.97
CA ASP A 236 15.78 -22.47 -28.33
C ASP A 236 14.26 -22.50 -28.51
N GLN A 237 13.75 -21.70 -29.44
CA GLN A 237 12.44 -21.96 -30.07
C GLN A 237 12.39 -21.47 -31.53
N GLN A 238 13.27 -22.02 -32.38
CA GLN A 238 13.04 -22.02 -33.82
C GLN A 238 11.94 -23.02 -34.17
N ASN A 239 10.76 -22.48 -34.44
CA ASN A 239 9.64 -23.14 -35.11
C ASN A 239 10.05 -23.63 -36.50
N THR A 240 10.14 -24.95 -36.68
CA THR A 240 9.97 -25.62 -37.97
C THR A 240 8.77 -26.56 -37.89
N ALA A 241 7.69 -26.24 -38.62
CA ALA A 241 6.95 -27.17 -39.48
C ALA A 241 5.65 -26.52 -39.97
N GLU A 242 5.67 -26.13 -41.24
CA GLU A 242 4.64 -26.35 -42.27
C GLU A 242 3.19 -26.56 -41.80
N GLY A 243 2.33 -25.59 -42.15
CA GLY A 243 0.89 -25.74 -42.04
C GLY A 243 0.31 -26.66 -43.12
N PRO A 244 -0.78 -27.39 -42.84
CA PRO A 244 -1.57 -28.01 -43.89
C PRO A 244 -2.68 -27.08 -44.36
N ALA A 245 -2.90 -27.14 -45.67
CA ALA A 245 -3.95 -26.46 -46.40
C ALA A 245 -5.34 -27.02 -46.08
N ASP A 246 -6.30 -26.12 -46.26
CA ASP A 246 -7.75 -26.27 -46.34
C ASP A 246 -8.18 -27.41 -47.29
N ASP A 247 -8.97 -28.36 -46.80
CA ASP A 247 -9.99 -29.03 -47.61
C ASP A 247 -11.19 -29.45 -46.73
N SER A 248 -12.37 -29.11 -47.23
CA SER A 248 -13.66 -29.28 -46.58
C SER A 248 -14.43 -30.43 -47.22
N GLY A 249 -14.91 -31.35 -46.39
CA GLY A 249 -16.20 -32.01 -46.59
C GLY A 249 -16.20 -33.51 -46.94
N GLY A 250 -17.14 -34.22 -46.30
CA GLY A 250 -17.79 -35.39 -46.90
C GLY A 250 -17.71 -36.70 -46.13
N ASP A 251 -18.73 -36.93 -45.30
CA ASP A 251 -19.50 -38.17 -45.09
C ASP A 251 -18.85 -39.54 -44.76
N ASP A 252 -19.40 -40.06 -43.65
CA ASP A 252 -20.02 -41.37 -43.46
C ASP A 252 -19.28 -42.61 -42.90
N GLU A 253 -20.06 -43.26 -42.01
CA GLU A 253 -20.02 -44.64 -41.48
C GLU A 253 -19.02 -44.94 -40.33
N ALA A 254 -19.51 -45.09 -39.09
CA ALA A 254 -20.05 -46.34 -38.47
C ALA A 254 -18.90 -47.31 -38.11
N GLU A 255 -18.73 -47.90 -36.92
CA GLU A 255 -19.58 -48.49 -35.88
C GLU A 255 -18.64 -48.73 -34.66
N ALA A 256 -19.03 -48.41 -33.43
CA ALA A 256 -19.62 -49.32 -32.42
C ALA A 256 -18.64 -50.01 -31.44
N GLN A 257 -19.19 -50.22 -30.23
CA GLN A 257 -18.80 -51.05 -29.08
C GLN A 257 -17.87 -50.40 -28.05
N GLN A 258 -18.38 -49.94 -26.90
CA GLN A 258 -19.04 -50.62 -25.75
C GLN A 258 -18.06 -51.04 -24.64
N GLN A 259 -18.35 -50.49 -23.44
CA GLN A 259 -18.35 -51.14 -22.12
C GLN A 259 -17.01 -51.66 -21.56
N GLU A 260 -16.70 -51.72 -20.27
CA GLU A 260 -17.37 -51.46 -18.98
C GLU A 260 -16.21 -51.45 -17.94
N ALA A 261 -16.17 -50.52 -16.99
CA ALA A 261 -16.60 -50.67 -15.59
C ALA A 261 -15.69 -51.51 -14.65
N GLN A 262 -15.44 -50.86 -13.49
CA GLN A 262 -15.24 -51.41 -12.13
C GLN A 262 -13.88 -51.99 -11.71
N GLY A 263 -13.48 -51.61 -10.48
CA GLY A 263 -12.55 -52.38 -9.66
C GLY A 263 -11.89 -51.62 -8.52
N GLN A 264 -12.62 -51.40 -7.43
CA GLN A 264 -12.09 -51.07 -6.10
C GLN A 264 -11.12 -52.15 -5.59
N THR A 265 -10.12 -51.75 -4.80
CA THR A 265 -9.77 -52.43 -3.54
C THR A 265 -9.05 -51.48 -2.59
N ASP A 266 -9.62 -51.37 -1.40
CA ASP A 266 -9.02 -50.95 -0.13
C ASP A 266 -7.69 -51.66 0.17
N GLN A 267 -6.76 -50.95 0.81
CA GLN A 267 -6.06 -51.52 1.95
C GLN A 267 -5.65 -50.44 2.96
N ASP A 268 -6.36 -50.50 4.08
CA ASP A 268 -6.14 -49.86 5.37
C ASP A 268 -4.90 -50.45 6.07
N GLN A 269 -4.14 -49.60 6.76
CA GLN A 269 -3.33 -50.00 7.91
C GLN A 269 -3.08 -48.78 8.80
N GLY A 270 -3.88 -48.69 9.86
CA GLY A 270 -3.76 -47.70 10.92
C GLY A 270 -2.58 -47.91 11.89
N GLY A 271 -2.39 -46.89 12.71
CA GLY A 271 -1.53 -46.88 13.89
C GLY A 271 -1.80 -45.61 14.69
N GLU A 272 -2.65 -45.73 15.72
CA GLU A 272 -3.06 -44.67 16.64
C GLU A 272 -2.00 -44.31 17.70
N THR A 273 -2.27 -43.18 18.36
CA THR A 273 -1.90 -42.76 19.73
C THR A 273 -0.59 -41.99 19.95
N GLY A 274 -0.74 -40.83 20.61
CA GLY A 274 0.35 -40.01 21.14
C GLY A 274 -0.07 -38.58 21.45
N GLU A 275 -1.08 -38.39 22.31
CA GLU A 275 -1.25 -37.12 23.03
C GLU A 275 -0.07 -36.95 24.00
N GLU A 276 0.77 -35.93 23.82
CA GLU A 276 1.61 -35.41 24.89
C GLU A 276 1.67 -33.88 24.85
N ASP A 277 1.08 -33.32 25.91
CA ASP A 277 1.30 -32.00 26.50
C ASP A 277 2.80 -31.64 26.52
N GLN A 278 3.16 -30.45 26.03
CA GLN A 278 4.41 -29.81 26.45
C GLN A 278 4.28 -28.28 26.47
N GLN A 279 4.31 -27.79 27.70
CA GLN A 279 4.39 -26.41 28.15
C GLN A 279 5.72 -25.73 27.75
N GLN A 280 5.70 -24.40 27.91
CA GLN A 280 6.82 -23.44 28.03
C GLN A 280 7.42 -22.94 26.71
N GLN A 281 7.70 -21.64 26.51
CA GLN A 281 8.01 -20.59 27.49
C GLN A 281 7.76 -19.22 26.83
N ALA A 282 6.99 -18.36 27.49
CA ALA A 282 6.99 -16.93 27.21
C ALA A 282 8.26 -16.35 27.85
N ALA A 283 9.14 -15.76 27.03
CA ALA A 283 10.25 -14.97 27.51
C ALA A 283 9.73 -13.57 27.85
N ASP A 284 9.93 -13.18 29.11
CA ASP A 284 9.98 -11.79 29.57
C ASP A 284 10.91 -10.99 28.66
N ASP A 285 10.41 -9.88 28.12
CA ASP A 285 11.27 -8.73 27.82
C ASP A 285 10.72 -7.52 28.57
N ASP A 286 11.39 -7.26 29.68
CA ASP A 286 11.24 -6.10 30.56
C ASP A 286 11.93 -4.91 29.89
N SER A 287 11.19 -4.15 29.08
CA SER A 287 11.59 -2.80 28.71
C SER A 287 10.70 -1.80 29.45
N THR A 288 11.19 -1.41 30.62
CA THR A 288 10.74 -0.27 31.40
C THR A 288 10.98 1.02 30.61
N ASP A 289 9.90 1.65 30.12
CA ASP A 289 9.93 3.03 29.65
C ASP A 289 9.50 3.96 30.81
N PRO A 290 10.41 4.78 31.37
CA PRO A 290 10.08 5.75 32.39
C PRO A 290 9.80 7.12 31.75
N GLY A 291 8.52 7.49 31.71
CA GLY A 291 8.12 8.89 31.84
C GLY A 291 7.42 9.49 30.63
N ALA A 292 6.10 9.61 30.75
CA ALA A 292 5.38 10.80 30.33
C ALA A 292 4.05 10.89 31.10
N ASP A 293 4.12 11.47 32.29
CA ASP A 293 3.01 12.29 32.80
C ASP A 293 2.81 13.42 31.79
N ALA A 294 1.86 13.24 30.87
CA ALA A 294 1.32 14.30 30.04
C ALA A 294 -0.20 14.28 30.20
N GLU A 295 -0.69 15.38 30.73
CA GLU A 295 -2.05 15.65 31.14
C GLU A 295 -3.08 15.19 30.10
N GLN A 296 -4.06 14.41 30.57
CA GLN A 296 -5.26 14.05 29.81
C GLN A 296 -6.04 15.32 29.43
N GLY A 297 -5.85 15.78 28.20
CA GLY A 297 -6.83 16.59 27.49
C GLY A 297 -7.95 15.69 26.99
N ASP A 298 -9.07 15.70 27.72
CA ASP A 298 -10.34 15.06 27.36
C ASP A 298 -10.93 15.72 26.10
N ASP A 299 -10.56 15.24 24.91
CA ASP A 299 -11.19 15.64 23.64
C ASP A 299 -11.54 14.43 22.74
N ALA A 300 -11.86 13.28 23.35
CA ALA A 300 -12.36 12.09 22.65
C ALA A 300 -13.91 12.05 22.63
N ARG A 301 -14.59 13.18 22.40
CA ARG A 301 -16.07 13.26 22.33
C ARG A 301 -16.65 13.60 20.96
N ALA A 302 -15.91 13.40 19.88
CA ALA A 302 -16.40 13.70 18.53
C ALA A 302 -16.80 12.45 17.73
N ASN A 303 -17.60 11.53 18.31
CA ASN A 303 -18.44 10.63 17.49
C ASN A 303 -19.53 9.83 18.25
N ARG A 304 -20.02 10.33 19.39
CA ARG A 304 -21.24 9.77 19.97
C ARG A 304 -22.42 10.53 19.35
N PRO A 305 -23.37 9.87 18.66
CA PRO A 305 -24.66 10.50 18.42
C PRO A 305 -25.21 10.92 19.79
N PRO A 306 -25.74 12.14 19.94
CA PRO A 306 -26.30 12.55 21.23
C PRO A 306 -27.34 11.51 21.63
N GLU A 307 -27.11 10.82 22.75
CA GLU A 307 -28.14 10.00 23.39
C GLU A 307 -29.33 10.92 23.59
N GLY A 308 -30.43 10.60 22.91
CA GLY A 308 -31.61 11.45 22.83
C GLY A 308 -32.15 11.73 24.23
N THR A 309 -31.74 12.85 24.82
CA THR A 309 -32.57 13.60 25.75
C THR A 309 -33.86 13.89 24.98
N GLY A 310 -34.98 13.32 25.46
CA GLY A 310 -36.31 13.52 24.88
C GLY A 310 -36.51 14.97 24.48
N GLY A 311 -36.37 15.23 23.18
CA GLY A 311 -36.28 16.56 22.60
C GLY A 311 -37.52 16.83 21.77
N ASP A 312 -38.09 18.01 21.98
CA ASP A 312 -39.25 18.58 21.32
C ASP A 312 -39.67 17.93 19.99
N ASP A 313 -40.87 17.35 20.00
CA ASP A 313 -41.59 16.78 18.85
C ASP A 313 -41.83 17.78 17.69
N HIS A 314 -41.46 19.05 17.92
CA HIS A 314 -41.49 20.16 16.96
C HIS A 314 -40.26 20.23 16.04
N LEU A 315 -39.16 19.56 16.37
CA LEU A 315 -37.94 19.48 15.54
C LEU A 315 -37.81 18.12 14.82
N ALA A 316 -38.71 17.17 15.09
CA ALA A 316 -38.75 15.91 14.37
C ALA A 316 -39.09 16.14 12.89
N TYR A 317 -38.31 15.53 12.00
CA TYR A 317 -38.55 15.54 10.56
C TYR A 317 -39.99 15.07 10.26
N ARG A 318 -40.78 15.92 9.60
CA ARG A 318 -42.13 15.57 9.13
C ARG A 318 -42.13 15.43 7.62
N VAL A 319 -42.45 14.23 7.16
CA VAL A 319 -42.65 13.96 5.73
C VAL A 319 -43.79 14.84 5.21
N PHE A 320 -43.53 15.58 4.12
CA PHE A 320 -44.51 16.50 3.54
C PHE A 320 -45.67 15.76 2.86
N THR A 321 -45.39 14.65 2.17
CA THR A 321 -46.38 13.73 1.59
C THR A 321 -45.71 12.39 1.30
N SER A 322 -46.44 11.28 1.52
CA SER A 322 -46.03 9.94 1.11
C SER A 322 -46.84 9.42 -0.10
N GLN A 323 -47.64 10.29 -0.72
CA GLN A 323 -48.58 9.91 -1.79
C GLN A 323 -47.88 9.33 -3.04
N PHE A 324 -46.61 9.65 -3.25
CA PHE A 324 -45.82 9.22 -4.41
C PHE A 324 -44.70 8.24 -4.04
N ASP A 325 -44.64 7.78 -2.80
CA ASP A 325 -43.62 6.86 -2.33
C ASP A 325 -44.02 5.42 -2.69
N GLU A 326 -43.09 4.65 -3.23
CA GLU A 326 -43.26 3.23 -3.52
C GLU A 326 -42.29 2.42 -2.68
N ILE A 327 -42.79 1.39 -1.99
CA ILE A 327 -41.98 0.43 -1.25
C ILE A 327 -41.98 -0.86 -2.05
N VAL A 328 -40.82 -1.18 -2.63
CA VAL A 328 -40.60 -2.38 -3.45
C VAL A 328 -39.62 -3.28 -2.72
N THR A 329 -39.85 -4.60 -2.75
CA THR A 329 -38.91 -5.57 -2.19
C THR A 329 -37.75 -5.84 -3.15
N VAL A 330 -36.56 -6.18 -2.65
CA VAL A 330 -35.36 -6.37 -3.50
C VAL A 330 -35.58 -7.51 -4.50
N GLU A 331 -36.37 -8.51 -4.12
CA GLU A 331 -36.76 -9.67 -4.92
C GLU A 331 -37.59 -9.29 -6.16
N GLU A 332 -38.34 -8.19 -6.11
CA GLU A 332 -39.13 -7.68 -7.23
C GLU A 332 -38.27 -6.90 -8.25
N LEU A 333 -37.14 -6.32 -7.80
CA LEU A 333 -36.23 -5.54 -8.64
C LEU A 333 -35.20 -6.43 -9.35
N CYS A 334 -34.76 -7.52 -8.73
CA CYS A 334 -33.73 -8.40 -9.29
C CYS A 334 -34.10 -9.87 -9.10
N GLY A 335 -34.30 -10.58 -10.22
CA GLY A 335 -34.55 -12.01 -10.20
C GLY A 335 -33.32 -12.83 -9.77
N PRO A 336 -33.52 -14.07 -9.26
CA PRO A 336 -32.44 -14.89 -8.71
C PRO A 336 -31.34 -15.24 -9.72
N SER A 337 -31.70 -15.39 -11.00
CA SER A 337 -30.73 -15.65 -12.08
C SER A 337 -29.82 -14.44 -12.34
N GLU A 338 -30.38 -13.24 -12.29
CA GLU A 338 -29.63 -12.00 -12.51
C GLU A 338 -28.73 -11.69 -11.31
N LEU A 339 -29.21 -11.95 -10.09
CA LEU A 339 -28.41 -11.84 -8.88
C LEU A 339 -27.19 -12.79 -8.94
N ALA A 340 -27.40 -14.06 -9.33
CA ALA A 340 -26.31 -15.01 -9.49
C ALA A 340 -25.29 -14.56 -10.55
N ARG A 341 -25.75 -13.99 -11.66
CA ARG A 341 -24.89 -13.43 -12.71
C ARG A 341 -24.05 -12.26 -12.19
N LEU A 342 -24.68 -11.30 -11.52
CA LEU A 342 -24.01 -10.13 -10.93
C LEU A 342 -23.01 -10.54 -9.84
N ARG A 343 -23.36 -11.55 -9.03
CA ARG A 343 -22.46 -12.09 -8.02
C ARG A 343 -21.23 -12.75 -8.65
N SER A 344 -21.42 -13.59 -9.66
CA SER A 344 -20.30 -14.21 -10.39
C SER A 344 -19.38 -13.17 -11.02
N GLN A 345 -19.94 -12.10 -11.57
CA GLN A 345 -19.15 -10.99 -12.12
C GLN A 345 -18.33 -10.28 -11.03
N LEU A 346 -18.90 -10.06 -9.84
CA LEU A 346 -18.19 -9.48 -8.70
C LEU A 346 -17.08 -10.41 -8.21
N ASP A 347 -17.37 -11.71 -8.03
CA ASP A 347 -16.38 -12.69 -7.57
C ASP A 347 -15.20 -12.82 -8.55
N GLN A 348 -15.44 -12.78 -9.87
CA GLN A 348 -14.36 -12.74 -10.88
C GLN A 348 -13.46 -11.50 -10.74
N THR A 349 -14.04 -10.35 -10.41
CA THR A 349 -13.24 -9.13 -10.16
C THR A 349 -12.48 -9.19 -8.84
N LEU A 350 -13.04 -9.86 -7.83
CA LEU A 350 -12.46 -10.01 -6.50
C LEU A 350 -11.38 -11.09 -6.39
N ALA A 351 -11.36 -12.08 -7.29
CA ALA A 351 -10.33 -13.12 -7.32
C ALA A 351 -8.89 -12.55 -7.33
N ARG A 352 -8.70 -11.35 -7.91
CA ARG A 352 -7.42 -10.64 -7.95
C ARG A 352 -6.99 -10.04 -6.60
N PHE A 353 -7.90 -9.97 -5.63
CA PHE A 353 -7.71 -9.32 -4.33
C PHE A 353 -7.80 -10.29 -3.14
N GLU A 354 -7.97 -11.60 -3.37
CA GLU A 354 -8.09 -12.59 -2.30
C GLU A 354 -6.87 -12.62 -1.35
N GLY A 355 -5.66 -12.50 -1.89
CA GLY A 355 -4.43 -12.41 -1.09
C GLY A 355 -4.37 -11.14 -0.23
N MET A 356 -4.96 -10.03 -0.69
CA MET A 356 -5.04 -8.79 0.07
C MET A 356 -6.06 -8.88 1.22
N ILE A 357 -7.21 -9.53 1.00
CA ILE A 357 -8.26 -9.72 2.03
C ILE A 357 -7.68 -10.45 3.25
N GLY A 358 -6.89 -11.51 3.04
CA GLY A 358 -6.24 -12.23 4.14
C GLY A 358 -5.30 -11.35 4.95
N ARG A 359 -4.46 -10.56 4.28
CA ARG A 359 -3.51 -9.63 4.93
C ARG A 359 -4.23 -8.54 5.73
N ILE A 360 -5.25 -7.90 5.14
CA ILE A 360 -6.02 -6.84 5.82
C ILE A 360 -6.77 -7.43 7.02
N ALA A 361 -7.37 -8.62 6.89
CA ALA A 361 -8.06 -9.29 7.99
C ALA A 361 -7.11 -9.57 9.16
N ASN A 362 -5.92 -10.12 8.88
CA ASN A 362 -4.92 -10.38 9.91
C ASN A 362 -4.39 -9.09 10.56
N ARG A 363 -4.23 -8.00 9.79
CA ARG A 363 -3.82 -6.69 10.33
C ARG A 363 -4.91 -6.09 11.21
N LEU A 364 -6.18 -6.14 10.78
CA LEU A 364 -7.33 -5.65 11.54
C LEU A 364 -7.54 -6.49 12.81
N GLN A 365 -7.46 -7.81 12.70
CA GLN A 365 -7.52 -8.74 13.81
C GLN A 365 -6.43 -8.43 14.84
N ARG A 366 -5.16 -8.27 14.41
CA ARG A 366 -4.07 -7.86 15.30
C ARG A 366 -4.33 -6.52 15.99
N LYS A 367 -4.85 -5.51 15.28
CA LYS A 367 -5.19 -4.22 15.89
C LYS A 367 -6.34 -4.31 16.89
N LEU A 368 -7.38 -5.08 16.58
CA LEU A 368 -8.52 -5.29 17.48
C LEU A 368 -8.12 -6.17 18.69
N MET A 369 -7.15 -7.08 18.53
CA MET A 369 -6.58 -7.87 19.62
C MET A 369 -5.56 -7.08 20.45
N ALA A 370 -4.78 -6.17 19.86
CA ALA A 370 -3.80 -5.34 20.55
C ALA A 370 -4.45 -4.30 21.49
N GLN A 371 -5.75 -4.02 21.34
CA GLN A 371 -6.55 -3.33 22.36
C GLN A 371 -6.93 -4.24 23.55
N GLN A 372 -6.38 -5.46 23.66
CA GLN A 372 -6.31 -6.19 24.93
C GLN A 372 -5.41 -5.42 25.91
N GLN A 373 -5.94 -4.38 26.54
CA GLN A 373 -5.48 -4.05 27.87
C GLN A 373 -5.96 -5.15 28.80
N ARG A 374 -5.10 -6.15 29.05
CA ARG A 374 -5.24 -7.03 30.21
C ARG A 374 -5.22 -6.12 31.44
N SER A 375 -6.40 -5.82 31.97
CA SER A 375 -6.52 -5.04 33.19
C SER A 375 -6.59 -6.01 34.36
N TRP A 376 -5.64 -5.86 35.28
CA TRP A 376 -5.61 -6.62 36.52
C TRP A 376 -6.38 -5.86 37.58
N LEU A 377 -7.31 -6.54 38.24
CA LEU A 377 -7.93 -6.05 39.47
C LEU A 377 -7.02 -6.43 40.64
N PHE A 378 -6.68 -5.45 41.48
CA PHE A 378 -5.83 -5.63 42.66
C PHE A 378 -6.66 -5.44 43.93
N ASP A 379 -6.12 -5.89 45.07
CA ASP A 379 -6.74 -5.74 46.39
C ASP A 379 -8.11 -6.43 46.52
N LEU A 380 -8.22 -7.60 45.90
CA LEU A 380 -9.37 -8.49 46.06
C LEU A 380 -9.19 -9.37 47.31
N ASP A 381 -10.31 -9.78 47.91
CA ASP A 381 -10.34 -10.71 49.05
C ASP A 381 -10.12 -12.18 48.62
N GLU A 382 -10.27 -12.45 47.32
CA GLU A 382 -10.10 -13.76 46.68
C GLU A 382 -9.46 -13.61 45.29
N GLY A 383 -8.76 -14.65 44.80
CA GLY A 383 -8.11 -14.66 43.48
C GLY A 383 -6.70 -15.26 43.48
N ILE A 384 -5.88 -14.83 42.52
CA ILE A 384 -4.46 -15.22 42.43
C ILE A 384 -3.66 -14.34 43.38
N LEU A 385 -2.75 -14.91 44.15
CA LEU A 385 -1.98 -14.14 45.14
C LEU A 385 -0.97 -13.21 44.43
N ASP A 386 -0.97 -11.91 44.78
CA ASP A 386 -0.05 -10.95 44.17
C ASP A 386 1.38 -11.15 44.70
N SER A 387 2.22 -11.80 43.89
CA SER A 387 3.60 -12.14 44.23
C SER A 387 4.46 -10.91 44.54
N ALA A 388 4.19 -9.76 43.93
CA ALA A 388 4.92 -8.52 44.18
C ALA A 388 4.67 -7.96 45.59
N ARG A 389 3.52 -8.29 46.20
CA ARG A 389 3.14 -7.83 47.54
C ARG A 389 3.44 -8.88 48.64
N LEU A 390 4.03 -10.02 48.30
CA LEU A 390 4.39 -11.08 49.26
C LEU A 390 5.29 -10.58 50.39
N ALA A 391 6.25 -9.69 50.08
CA ALA A 391 7.15 -9.11 51.08
C ALA A 391 6.39 -8.36 52.19
N ARG A 392 5.23 -7.78 51.89
CA ARG A 392 4.38 -7.08 52.87
C ARG A 392 3.79 -8.02 53.90
N ILE A 393 3.51 -9.27 53.52
CA ILE A 393 2.98 -10.31 54.41
C ILE A 393 4.04 -10.70 55.45
N VAL A 394 5.29 -10.85 55.00
CA VAL A 394 6.42 -11.17 55.87
C VAL A 394 6.71 -10.02 56.83
N ALA A 395 6.65 -8.78 56.34
CA ALA A 395 6.92 -7.59 57.13
C ALA A 395 5.79 -7.23 58.11
N ASN A 396 4.53 -7.49 57.74
CA ASN A 396 3.38 -7.17 58.58
C ASN A 396 2.20 -8.13 58.33
N PRO A 397 2.10 -9.25 59.09
CA PRO A 397 1.11 -10.30 58.85
C PRO A 397 -0.33 -9.94 59.25
N THR A 398 -0.57 -8.75 59.82
CA THR A 398 -1.94 -8.29 60.16
C THR A 398 -2.63 -7.58 58.99
N LEU A 399 -1.93 -7.31 57.89
CA LEU A 399 -2.52 -6.73 56.69
C LEU A 399 -3.17 -7.83 55.84
N PRO A 400 -4.38 -7.59 55.29
CA PRO A 400 -5.04 -8.56 54.42
C PRO A 400 -4.19 -8.86 53.18
N LEU A 401 -4.28 -10.11 52.72
CA LEU A 401 -3.67 -10.61 51.49
C LEU A 401 -4.28 -9.86 50.31
N SER A 402 -3.46 -9.19 49.51
CA SER A 402 -3.91 -8.58 48.27
C SER A 402 -3.92 -9.66 47.19
N TYR A 403 -5.10 -10.17 46.85
CA TYR A 403 -5.27 -11.01 45.67
C TYR A 403 -5.43 -10.12 44.44
N LYS A 404 -5.01 -10.67 43.29
CA LYS A 404 -5.21 -10.11 41.96
C LYS A 404 -6.02 -11.07 41.12
N GLN A 405 -6.85 -10.54 40.23
CA GLN A 405 -7.59 -11.33 39.26
C GLN A 405 -7.49 -10.64 37.90
N GLU A 406 -7.30 -11.45 36.86
CA GLU A 406 -7.39 -10.94 35.49
C GLU A 406 -8.84 -10.60 35.20
N LYS A 407 -9.10 -9.36 34.75
CA LYS A 407 -10.44 -8.97 34.34
C LYS A 407 -10.74 -9.62 33.00
N GLU A 408 -11.67 -10.59 32.99
CA GLU A 408 -12.25 -11.08 31.74
C GLU A 408 -12.92 -9.91 31.02
N THR A 409 -12.49 -9.67 29.78
CA THR A 409 -13.07 -8.65 28.93
C THR A 409 -14.00 -9.35 27.96
N GLU A 410 -15.31 -9.14 28.09
CA GLU A 410 -16.27 -9.54 27.06
C GLU A 410 -15.97 -8.73 25.79
N PHE A 411 -15.59 -9.39 24.71
CA PHE A 411 -15.41 -8.73 23.40
C PHE A 411 -16.21 -9.45 22.31
N ARG A 412 -17.38 -8.90 21.95
CA ARG A 412 -17.68 -8.19 20.69
C ARG A 412 -19.20 -8.11 20.46
N ASP A 413 -19.83 -7.05 20.96
CA ASP A 413 -21.12 -6.57 20.43
C ASP A 413 -20.88 -5.38 19.49
N THR A 414 -20.09 -5.58 18.44
CA THR A 414 -19.88 -4.57 17.40
C THR A 414 -20.59 -5.00 16.13
N VAL A 415 -21.48 -4.13 15.65
CA VAL A 415 -22.15 -4.25 14.36
C VAL A 415 -21.74 -3.06 13.51
N VAL A 416 -21.38 -3.30 12.26
CA VAL A 416 -20.98 -2.26 11.30
C VAL A 416 -22.00 -2.22 10.16
N THR A 417 -22.59 -1.06 9.91
CA THR A 417 -23.47 -0.86 8.74
C THR A 417 -22.71 -0.04 7.68
N LEU A 418 -22.62 -0.57 6.47
CA LEU A 418 -22.04 0.07 5.29
C LEU A 418 -23.17 0.63 4.42
N LEU A 419 -23.22 1.95 4.23
CA LEU A 419 -24.23 2.61 3.41
C LEU A 419 -23.62 3.04 2.06
N ILE A 420 -24.17 2.53 0.96
CA ILE A 420 -23.69 2.76 -0.41
C ILE A 420 -24.64 3.72 -1.15
N ASP A 421 -24.08 4.77 -1.73
CA ASP A 421 -24.82 5.66 -2.63
C ASP A 421 -25.05 5.01 -4.01
N ASN A 422 -26.29 4.99 -4.47
CA ASN A 422 -26.72 4.54 -5.79
C ASN A 422 -27.24 5.70 -6.67
N SER A 423 -26.94 6.95 -6.32
CA SER A 423 -27.32 8.16 -7.06
C SER A 423 -26.76 8.17 -8.49
N GLY A 424 -27.28 9.08 -9.33
CA GLY A 424 -26.84 9.22 -10.72
C GLY A 424 -25.32 9.43 -10.89
N SER A 425 -24.65 10.00 -9.89
CA SER A 425 -23.19 10.22 -9.89
C SER A 425 -22.38 8.92 -9.80
N MET A 426 -22.99 7.86 -9.26
CA MET A 426 -22.35 6.58 -8.99
C MET A 426 -22.33 5.65 -10.22
N ARG A 427 -22.97 6.04 -11.32
CA ARG A 427 -23.09 5.22 -12.53
C ARG A 427 -21.74 4.85 -13.14
N GLY A 428 -21.60 3.58 -13.51
CA GLY A 428 -20.42 3.04 -14.20
C GLY A 428 -19.33 2.58 -13.24
N ARG A 429 -18.14 3.18 -13.33
CA ARG A 429 -16.98 2.76 -12.55
C ARG A 429 -17.11 3.00 -11.03
N PRO A 430 -17.70 4.11 -10.54
CA PRO A 430 -17.78 4.37 -9.10
C PRO A 430 -18.57 3.32 -8.31
N ILE A 431 -19.75 2.90 -8.78
CA ILE A 431 -20.53 1.87 -8.10
C ILE A 431 -19.82 0.51 -8.07
N ALA A 432 -19.10 0.16 -9.14
CA ALA A 432 -18.32 -1.07 -9.18
C ALA A 432 -17.19 -1.05 -8.13
N VAL A 433 -16.50 0.09 -7.99
CA VAL A 433 -15.46 0.26 -6.96
C VAL A 433 -16.06 0.22 -5.56
N ALA A 434 -17.19 0.90 -5.33
CA ALA A 434 -17.87 0.88 -4.04
C ALA A 434 -18.31 -0.54 -3.64
N ALA A 435 -18.88 -1.31 -4.58
CA ALA A 435 -19.28 -2.69 -4.34
C ALA A 435 -18.08 -3.61 -4.01
N MET A 436 -16.97 -3.47 -4.74
CA MET A 436 -15.74 -4.23 -4.44
C MET A 436 -15.19 -3.88 -3.04
N SER A 437 -15.09 -2.60 -2.73
CA SER A 437 -14.61 -2.14 -1.41
C SER A 437 -15.51 -2.62 -0.28
N ALA A 438 -16.83 -2.56 -0.46
CA ALA A 438 -17.79 -3.03 0.53
C ALA A 438 -17.67 -4.55 0.77
N ASP A 439 -17.51 -5.36 -0.28
CA ASP A 439 -17.36 -6.82 -0.14
C ASP A 439 -16.02 -7.18 0.54
N ILE A 440 -14.92 -6.49 0.18
CA ILE A 440 -13.61 -6.66 0.84
C ILE A 440 -13.70 -6.33 2.33
N LEU A 441 -14.30 -5.18 2.68
CA LEU A 441 -14.46 -4.74 4.06
C LEU A 441 -15.36 -5.68 4.85
N ALA A 442 -16.50 -6.08 4.27
CA ALA A 442 -17.44 -6.99 4.92
C ALA A 442 -16.76 -8.34 5.23
N ARG A 443 -16.09 -8.97 4.25
CA ARG A 443 -15.36 -10.23 4.48
C ARG A 443 -14.26 -10.11 5.50
N THR A 444 -13.55 -8.98 5.51
CA THR A 444 -12.49 -8.70 6.49
C THR A 444 -13.06 -8.61 7.91
N LEU A 445 -14.15 -7.88 8.08
CA LEU A 445 -14.84 -7.67 9.35
C LEU A 445 -15.50 -8.97 9.86
N GLU A 446 -16.15 -9.72 8.98
CA GLU A 446 -16.75 -11.02 9.29
C GLU A 446 -15.71 -12.05 9.72
N ARG A 447 -14.54 -12.10 9.05
CA ARG A 447 -13.39 -12.92 9.48
C ARG A 447 -12.90 -12.56 10.87
N CYS A 448 -13.04 -11.29 11.26
CA CYS A 448 -12.69 -10.84 12.60
C CYS A 448 -13.82 -11.12 13.61
N GLY A 449 -14.99 -11.64 13.22
CA GLY A 449 -16.14 -11.84 14.10
C GLY A 449 -16.99 -10.60 14.37
N VAL A 450 -16.91 -9.58 13.49
CA VAL A 450 -17.79 -8.40 13.53
C VAL A 450 -18.98 -8.63 12.60
N LYS A 451 -20.21 -8.37 13.06
CA LYS A 451 -21.40 -8.46 12.20
C LYS A 451 -21.45 -7.25 11.28
N VAL A 452 -21.73 -7.47 10.00
CA VAL A 452 -21.80 -6.39 9.00
C VAL A 452 -23.15 -6.40 8.30
N GLU A 453 -23.71 -5.22 8.08
CA GLU A 453 -24.89 -4.98 7.25
C GLU A 453 -24.50 -4.06 6.10
N ILE A 454 -25.00 -4.31 4.89
CA ILE A 454 -24.77 -3.45 3.71
C ILE A 454 -26.12 -2.92 3.23
N LEU A 455 -26.25 -1.59 3.21
CA LEU A 455 -27.43 -0.86 2.77
C LEU A 455 -27.10 -0.01 1.55
N GLY A 456 -28.09 0.20 0.69
CA GLY A 456 -27.98 1.12 -0.45
C GLY A 456 -29.03 2.21 -0.34
N PHE A 457 -28.70 3.44 -0.74
CA PHE A 457 -29.69 4.52 -0.90
C PHE A 457 -29.59 5.13 -2.29
N THR A 458 -30.71 5.63 -2.80
CA THR A 458 -30.75 6.40 -4.06
C THR A 458 -31.69 7.59 -3.86
N THR A 459 -31.50 8.63 -4.67
CA THR A 459 -32.35 9.83 -4.71
C THR A 459 -33.30 9.80 -5.90
#